data_AF-A0A0A9DP69-F1
#
_entry.id   AF-A0A0A9DP69-F1
#
_cell.length_a   1.000
_cell.length_b   1.000
_cell.length_c   1.000
_cell.angle_alpha   90.00
_cell.angle_beta   90.00
_cell.angle_gamma   90.00
#
_symmetry.space_group_name_H-M   'P 1'
#
loop_
_entity.id
_entity.type
_entity.pdbx_description
1 polymer ?
#
loop_
_entity_poly.entity_id
_entity_poly.type
_entity_poly.pdbx_seq_one_letter_code
_entity_poly.pdbx_strand_id
1 'polypeptide(L)'
;MMEGWHPQQIDQLPDSFCGGWVGFFSYDTVRYVEKKKLPFSGAPEDDRNLPDVHLGLYDDVLVFDNVEKKVYVMHWVNLDRHASTEEAYQDGKSRLNLLLSKVHNSNVPTLSPGFVKLHTRQFGAPLNKSTMTSDEYKNAVMKAKEHIMAGDIFQIVLSQRFERRTYANPFEVYRALRIVNPSPYMAYVQARGCVLVASSPEILTRVRKGKIINRPLAGTTRRGKTNKEDEMQEQQLLSDEKQCAEHIMLVDLGRNDVGKVSKPGSVKVEKLMNIERYSHVMHISSTVWLFFCHVNNVCHDISI
;
A
#
# COMPACT_ATOMS: atom_id res chain seq x y z
N MET A 1 -4.91 -21.14 -8.41
CA MET A 1 -5.27 -20.87 -6.98
C MET A 1 -6.21 -19.67 -6.83
N MET A 2 -6.01 -18.54 -7.50
CA MET A 2 -6.94 -17.38 -7.39
C MET A 2 -8.25 -17.52 -8.19
N GLU A 3 -8.28 -18.37 -9.21
CA GLU A 3 -9.43 -18.59 -10.12
C GLU A 3 -10.67 -19.20 -9.46
N GLY A 4 -10.60 -19.69 -8.22
CA GLY A 4 -11.75 -20.28 -7.52
C GLY A 4 -12.54 -19.30 -6.65
N TRP A 5 -12.16 -18.02 -6.60
CA TRP A 5 -12.84 -17.01 -5.76
C TRP A 5 -13.67 -16.05 -6.60
N HIS A 6 -14.96 -16.35 -6.71
CA HIS A 6 -15.95 -15.52 -7.40
C HIS A 6 -17.09 -15.14 -6.45
N PRO A 7 -16.85 -14.17 -5.54
CA PRO A 7 -17.86 -13.77 -4.57
C PRO A 7 -19.04 -13.12 -5.30
N GLN A 8 -20.25 -13.59 -5.01
CA GLN A 8 -21.47 -12.98 -5.53
C GLN A 8 -21.66 -11.58 -4.91
N GLN A 9 -21.54 -10.54 -5.73
CA GLN A 9 -21.80 -9.17 -5.27
C GLN A 9 -23.31 -8.91 -5.22
N ILE A 10 -23.78 -8.40 -4.09
CA ILE A 10 -25.16 -7.96 -3.87
C ILE A 10 -25.16 -6.50 -3.43
N ASP A 11 -26.22 -5.76 -3.75
CA ASP A 11 -26.30 -4.31 -3.51
C ASP A 11 -26.27 -3.93 -2.02
N GLN A 12 -26.57 -4.87 -1.11
CA GLN A 12 -26.53 -4.61 0.34
C GLN A 12 -25.11 -4.60 0.94
N LEU A 13 -24.08 -4.98 0.18
CA LEU A 13 -22.70 -4.99 0.67
C LEU A 13 -22.15 -3.56 0.79
N PRO A 14 -21.33 -3.28 1.82
CA PRO A 14 -20.68 -1.99 1.93
C PRO A 14 -19.73 -1.78 0.76
N ASP A 15 -19.54 -0.52 0.39
CA ASP A 15 -18.69 -0.12 -0.74
C ASP A 15 -17.19 -0.17 -0.38
N SER A 16 -16.73 -1.36 0.04
CA SER A 16 -15.43 -1.62 0.65
C SER A 16 -14.98 -3.06 0.41
N PHE A 17 -13.79 -3.43 0.90
CA PHE A 17 -13.34 -4.82 0.86
C PHE A 17 -14.24 -5.69 1.74
N CYS A 18 -14.93 -6.65 1.10
CA CYS A 18 -15.85 -7.55 1.78
C CYS A 18 -15.30 -8.97 1.96
N GLY A 19 -14.16 -9.31 1.35
CA GLY A 19 -13.58 -10.65 1.33
C GLY A 19 -12.67 -10.86 0.13
N GLY A 20 -11.75 -11.81 0.25
CA GLY A 20 -10.77 -12.11 -0.78
C GLY A 20 -9.33 -12.15 -0.27
N TRP A 21 -8.39 -11.96 -1.20
CA TRP A 21 -6.96 -12.11 -0.92
C TRP A 21 -6.39 -10.87 -0.26
N VAL A 22 -5.73 -11.04 0.89
CA VAL A 22 -5.03 -9.98 1.63
C VAL A 22 -3.62 -10.44 1.97
N GLY A 23 -2.65 -9.55 1.81
CA GLY A 23 -1.26 -9.83 2.13
C GLY A 23 -0.31 -8.87 1.44
N PHE A 24 0.84 -9.35 0.99
CA PHE A 24 1.85 -8.52 0.34
C PHE A 24 2.55 -9.21 -0.84
N PHE A 25 3.13 -8.36 -1.68
CA PHE A 25 4.10 -8.69 -2.72
C PHE A 25 5.40 -7.97 -2.34
N SER A 26 6.52 -8.68 -2.29
CA SER A 26 7.85 -8.12 -2.06
C SER A 26 8.30 -7.29 -3.26
N TYR A 27 9.36 -6.51 -3.11
CA TYR A 27 9.96 -5.83 -4.26
C TYR A 27 10.49 -6.82 -5.30
N ASP A 28 11.05 -7.95 -4.86
CA ASP A 28 11.67 -8.95 -5.73
C ASP A 28 10.66 -9.67 -6.63
N THR A 29 9.35 -9.46 -6.46
CA THR A 29 8.34 -9.94 -7.42
C THR A 29 8.56 -9.40 -8.82
N VAL A 30 9.15 -8.20 -8.95
CA VAL A 30 9.52 -7.59 -10.25
C VAL A 30 10.44 -8.50 -11.07
N ARG A 31 11.24 -9.35 -10.42
CA ARG A 31 12.19 -10.27 -11.09
C ARG A 31 11.48 -11.39 -11.85
N TYR A 32 10.26 -11.75 -11.45
CA TYR A 32 9.46 -12.72 -12.21
C TYR A 32 8.94 -12.14 -13.53
N VAL A 33 9.02 -10.82 -13.71
CA VAL A 33 8.47 -10.10 -14.86
C VAL A 33 9.54 -9.50 -15.73
N GLU A 34 10.46 -8.78 -15.13
CA GLU A 34 11.61 -8.21 -15.82
C GLU A 34 12.78 -9.22 -15.84
N LYS A 35 12.50 -10.51 -16.08
CA LYS A 35 13.48 -11.62 -15.97
C LYS A 35 14.80 -11.36 -16.71
N LYS A 36 14.73 -10.68 -17.86
CA LYS A 36 15.91 -10.35 -18.68
C LYS A 36 16.72 -9.19 -18.12
N LYS A 37 16.07 -8.21 -17.47
CA LYS A 37 16.73 -7.01 -16.93
C LYS A 37 17.16 -7.20 -15.47
N LEU A 38 16.41 -7.99 -14.71
CA LEU A 38 16.60 -8.24 -13.27
C LEU A 38 16.59 -9.75 -12.97
N PRO A 39 17.56 -10.53 -13.47
CA PRO A 39 17.62 -11.95 -13.17
C PRO A 39 17.88 -12.22 -11.68
N PHE A 40 17.36 -13.33 -11.16
CA PHE A 40 17.63 -13.77 -9.77
C PHE A 40 19.11 -14.05 -9.50
N SER A 41 19.88 -14.45 -10.51
CA SER A 41 21.33 -14.67 -10.38
C SER A 41 22.12 -13.39 -10.08
N GLY A 42 21.55 -12.22 -10.36
CA GLY A 42 22.13 -10.91 -10.03
C GLY A 42 21.42 -10.21 -8.86
N ALA A 43 20.58 -10.93 -8.11
CA ALA A 43 19.94 -10.36 -6.93
C ALA A 43 20.96 -10.17 -5.79
N PRO A 44 20.78 -9.14 -4.93
CA PRO A 44 21.47 -9.09 -3.65
C PRO A 44 21.21 -10.35 -2.81
N GLU A 45 22.08 -10.62 -1.85
CA GLU A 45 21.88 -11.72 -0.90
C GLU A 45 20.55 -11.55 -0.14
N ASP A 46 19.72 -12.60 -0.11
CA ASP A 46 18.50 -12.61 0.69
C ASP A 46 18.84 -12.92 2.16
N ASP A 47 18.93 -11.85 2.94
CA ASP A 47 19.23 -11.91 4.37
C ASP A 47 17.97 -11.92 5.27
N ARG A 48 16.77 -11.96 4.67
CA ARG A 48 15.48 -11.96 5.38
C ARG A 48 14.75 -13.28 5.27
N ASN A 49 14.98 -14.03 4.19
CA ASN A 49 14.29 -15.28 3.88
C ASN A 49 12.77 -15.14 4.00
N LEU A 50 12.24 -14.04 3.44
CA LEU A 50 10.81 -13.75 3.41
C LEU A 50 10.22 -14.19 2.07
N PRO A 51 8.95 -14.62 2.03
CA PRO A 51 8.32 -14.98 0.78
C PRO A 51 8.18 -13.76 -0.15
N ASP A 52 8.37 -13.96 -1.45
CA ASP A 52 8.12 -12.92 -2.45
C ASP A 52 6.63 -12.53 -2.52
N VAL A 53 5.74 -13.49 -2.31
CA VAL A 53 4.30 -13.27 -2.26
C VAL A 53 3.73 -14.03 -1.07
N HIS A 54 2.99 -13.32 -0.22
CA HIS A 54 2.24 -13.94 0.87
C HIS A 54 0.82 -13.40 0.86
N LEU A 55 -0.14 -14.23 0.49
CA LEU A 55 -1.56 -13.88 0.44
C LEU A 55 -2.38 -14.92 1.24
N GLY A 56 -3.29 -14.43 2.08
CA GLY A 56 -4.34 -15.24 2.70
C GLY A 56 -5.67 -14.95 2.02
N LEU A 57 -6.49 -15.98 1.80
CA LEU A 57 -7.88 -15.82 1.41
C LEU A 57 -8.73 -15.65 2.67
N TYR A 58 -9.41 -14.52 2.79
CA TYR A 58 -10.26 -14.18 3.92
C TYR A 58 -11.72 -14.18 3.49
N ASP A 59 -12.46 -15.17 3.98
CA ASP A 59 -13.90 -15.34 3.86
C ASP A 59 -14.67 -14.75 5.05
N ASP A 60 -14.03 -14.65 6.22
CA ASP A 60 -14.52 -13.91 7.38
C ASP A 60 -14.04 -12.45 7.38
N VAL A 61 -14.97 -11.49 7.28
CA VAL A 61 -14.64 -10.05 7.23
C VAL A 61 -15.54 -9.22 8.13
N LEU A 62 -14.93 -8.33 8.90
CA LEU A 62 -15.61 -7.28 9.66
C LEU A 62 -15.26 -5.92 9.06
N VAL A 63 -16.27 -5.17 8.61
CA VAL A 63 -16.11 -3.81 8.11
C VAL A 63 -16.68 -2.83 9.13
N PHE A 64 -15.80 -2.00 9.69
CA PHE A 64 -16.18 -0.95 10.63
C PHE A 64 -16.43 0.35 9.88
N ASP A 65 -17.70 0.73 9.73
CA ASP A 65 -18.08 2.04 9.25
C ASP A 65 -18.08 3.03 10.42
N ASN A 66 -17.01 3.82 10.50
CA ASN A 66 -16.84 4.81 11.55
C ASN A 66 -17.73 6.05 11.37
N VAL A 67 -18.29 6.27 10.18
CA VAL A 67 -19.19 7.40 9.89
C VAL A 67 -20.60 7.04 10.33
N GLU A 68 -21.11 5.91 9.85
CA GLU A 68 -22.46 5.42 10.17
C GLU A 68 -22.55 4.72 11.53
N LYS A 69 -21.40 4.46 12.19
CA LYS A 69 -21.30 3.70 13.45
C LYS A 69 -21.89 2.29 13.34
N LYS A 70 -21.62 1.63 12.21
CA LYS A 70 -22.08 0.26 11.93
C LYS A 70 -20.89 -0.69 11.78
N VAL A 71 -21.13 -1.95 12.07
CA VAL A 71 -20.21 -3.04 11.75
C VAL A 71 -20.92 -4.03 10.85
N TYR A 72 -20.39 -4.23 9.65
CA TYR A 72 -20.82 -5.32 8.78
C TYR A 72 -20.02 -6.56 9.16
N VAL A 73 -20.72 -7.65 9.46
CA VAL A 73 -20.11 -8.96 9.74
C VAL A 73 -20.48 -9.88 8.58
N MET A 74 -19.47 -10.35 7.86
CA MET A 74 -19.64 -11.11 6.62
C MET A 74 -18.87 -12.42 6.71
N HIS A 75 -19.48 -13.47 6.21
CA HIS A 75 -18.87 -14.77 6.01
C HIS A 75 -19.23 -15.26 4.60
N TRP A 76 -18.22 -15.55 3.78
CA TRP A 76 -18.40 -16.09 2.45
C TRP A 76 -18.36 -17.62 2.46
N VAL A 77 -19.39 -18.23 1.88
CA VAL A 77 -19.49 -19.69 1.77
C VAL A 77 -19.05 -20.15 0.39
N ASN A 78 -18.14 -21.11 0.32
CA ASN A 78 -17.76 -21.75 -0.93
C ASN A 78 -18.67 -22.96 -1.18
N LEU A 79 -19.60 -22.83 -2.13
CA LEU A 79 -20.60 -23.85 -2.43
C LEU A 79 -20.00 -25.20 -2.89
N ASP A 80 -18.83 -25.18 -3.54
CA ASP A 80 -18.16 -26.39 -4.06
C ASP A 80 -17.62 -27.28 -2.93
N ARG A 81 -17.60 -26.78 -1.68
CA ARG A 81 -17.14 -27.53 -0.50
C ARG A 81 -18.26 -28.25 0.24
N HIS A 82 -19.50 -28.20 -0.25
CA HIS A 82 -20.67 -28.79 0.41
C HIS A 82 -21.43 -29.69 -0.56
N ALA A 83 -22.15 -30.69 -0.03
CA ALA A 83 -22.92 -31.62 -0.86
C ALA A 83 -24.23 -31.01 -1.38
N SER A 84 -24.72 -29.96 -0.73
CA SER A 84 -25.93 -29.24 -1.14
C SER A 84 -25.89 -27.77 -0.74
N THR A 85 -26.73 -26.95 -1.39
CA THR A 85 -26.88 -25.53 -1.04
C THR A 85 -27.47 -25.32 0.35
N GLU A 86 -28.33 -26.22 0.82
CA GLU A 86 -28.91 -26.16 2.17
C GLU A 86 -27.83 -26.39 3.23
N GLU A 87 -26.97 -27.40 3.04
CA GLU A 87 -25.83 -27.66 3.93
C GLU A 87 -24.88 -26.46 3.99
N ALA A 88 -24.52 -25.90 2.83
CA ALA A 88 -23.68 -24.71 2.72
C ALA A 88 -24.30 -23.52 3.46
N TYR A 89 -25.61 -23.31 3.33
CA TYR A 89 -26.33 -22.24 4.01
C TYR A 89 -26.34 -22.41 5.53
N GLN A 90 -26.59 -23.63 6.03
CA GLN A 90 -26.58 -23.90 7.48
C GLN A 90 -25.18 -23.76 8.08
N ASP A 91 -24.13 -24.23 7.41
CA ASP A 91 -22.74 -24.02 7.85
C ASP A 91 -22.40 -22.52 7.86
N GLY A 92 -22.71 -21.80 6.78
CA GLY A 92 -22.48 -20.37 6.70
C GLY A 92 -23.18 -19.58 7.80
N LYS A 93 -24.44 -19.92 8.12
CA LYS A 93 -25.19 -19.33 9.23
C LYS A 93 -24.54 -19.65 10.58
N SER A 94 -24.05 -20.87 10.77
CA SER A 94 -23.33 -21.28 11.99
C SER A 94 -22.02 -20.49 12.16
N ARG A 95 -21.22 -20.37 11.09
CA ARG A 95 -19.98 -19.57 11.06
C ARG A 95 -20.23 -18.10 11.35
N LEU A 96 -21.25 -17.53 10.72
CA LEU A 96 -21.65 -16.14 10.95
C LEU A 96 -22.08 -15.91 12.40
N ASN A 97 -22.87 -16.82 12.98
CA ASN A 97 -23.25 -16.73 14.40
C ASN A 97 -22.05 -16.82 15.34
N LEU A 98 -21.03 -17.62 14.99
CA LEU A 98 -19.78 -17.69 15.74
C LEU A 98 -18.97 -16.39 15.64
N LEU A 99 -18.94 -15.72 14.48
CA LEU A 99 -18.33 -14.40 14.36
C LEU A 99 -19.09 -13.35 15.17
N LEU A 100 -20.42 -13.35 15.08
CA LEU A 100 -21.28 -12.44 15.83
C LEU A 100 -21.10 -12.60 17.34
N SER A 101 -20.98 -13.84 17.84
CA SER A 101 -20.76 -14.07 19.27
C SER A 101 -19.43 -13.47 19.76
N LYS A 102 -18.38 -13.48 18.93
CA LYS A 102 -17.11 -12.79 19.24
C LYS A 102 -17.26 -11.27 19.26
N VAL A 103 -18.05 -10.70 18.35
CA VAL A 103 -18.30 -9.25 18.27
C VAL A 103 -19.16 -8.77 19.44
N HIS A 104 -20.18 -9.54 19.82
CA HIS A 104 -21.07 -9.23 20.95
C HIS A 104 -20.47 -9.56 22.31
N ASN A 105 -19.34 -10.28 22.36
CA ASN A 105 -18.72 -10.66 23.62
C ASN A 105 -18.32 -9.41 24.42
N SER A 106 -18.96 -9.22 25.57
CA SER A 106 -18.71 -8.10 26.47
C SER A 106 -17.41 -8.25 27.28
N ASN A 107 -16.85 -9.47 27.34
CA ASN A 107 -15.54 -9.74 27.94
C ASN A 107 -14.43 -9.48 26.92
N VAL A 108 -14.31 -8.23 26.47
CA VAL A 108 -13.26 -7.80 25.56
C VAL A 108 -11.94 -7.70 26.34
N PRO A 109 -10.80 -8.22 25.82
CA PRO A 109 -9.51 -8.00 26.44
C PRO A 109 -9.27 -6.50 26.63
N THR A 110 -8.98 -6.08 27.87
CA THR A 110 -8.59 -4.70 28.14
C THR A 110 -7.21 -4.45 27.56
N LEU A 111 -7.17 -3.67 26.47
CA LEU A 111 -5.90 -3.14 25.98
C LEU A 111 -5.36 -2.19 27.03
N SER A 112 -4.10 -2.40 27.44
CA SER A 112 -3.45 -1.46 28.35
C SER A 112 -3.45 -0.05 27.75
N PRO A 113 -3.78 0.98 28.55
CA PRO A 113 -3.67 2.36 28.10
C PRO A 113 -2.21 2.62 27.73
N GLY A 114 -1.99 3.07 26.50
CA GLY A 114 -0.68 3.48 26.01
C GLY A 114 -0.59 5.00 26.00
N PHE A 115 0.62 5.53 26.12
CA PHE A 115 0.88 6.96 25.95
C PHE A 115 2.00 7.16 24.94
N VAL A 116 1.79 8.11 24.03
CA VAL A 116 2.81 8.52 23.05
C VAL A 116 3.13 9.99 23.31
N LYS A 117 4.38 10.27 23.69
CA LYS A 117 4.89 11.65 23.70
C LYS A 117 5.03 12.09 22.25
N LEU A 118 4.17 13.01 21.80
CA LEU A 118 4.24 13.63 20.48
C LEU A 118 5.39 14.65 20.41
N HIS A 119 6.61 14.21 20.72
CA HIS A 119 7.83 15.00 20.56
C HIS A 119 8.45 14.63 19.21
N THR A 120 7.68 14.78 18.12
CA THR A 120 8.09 14.37 16.77
C THR A 120 9.32 15.11 16.25
N ARG A 121 9.76 16.16 16.95
CA ARG A 121 10.99 16.92 16.68
C ARG A 121 12.23 16.40 17.41
N GLN A 122 12.06 15.55 18.42
CA GLN A 122 13.18 14.90 19.10
C GLN A 122 13.46 13.57 18.40
N PHE A 123 14.60 13.49 17.74
CA PHE A 123 15.08 12.23 17.20
C PHE A 123 15.37 11.29 18.37
N GLY A 124 14.87 10.05 18.29
CA GLY A 124 15.20 9.01 19.25
C GLY A 124 16.68 8.65 19.22
N ALA A 125 17.09 7.69 20.05
CA ALA A 125 18.44 7.14 19.99
C ALA A 125 18.82 6.75 18.55
N PRO A 126 20.05 7.05 18.09
CA PRO A 126 20.48 6.76 16.73
C PRO A 126 20.28 5.28 16.34
N LEU A 127 19.88 5.05 15.09
CA LEU A 127 19.80 3.71 14.53
C LEU A 127 21.19 3.31 14.05
N ASN A 128 21.89 2.53 14.88
CA ASN A 128 23.28 2.14 14.62
C ASN A 128 23.43 0.93 13.68
N LYS A 129 22.36 0.15 13.49
CA LYS A 129 22.37 -1.00 12.58
C LYS A 129 21.71 -0.61 11.26
N SER A 130 22.51 -0.47 10.22
CA SER A 130 22.10 -0.21 8.84
C SER A 130 22.76 -1.21 7.90
N THR A 131 22.15 -1.47 6.74
CA THR A 131 22.77 -2.24 5.65
C THR A 131 23.88 -1.46 4.94
N MET A 132 23.99 -0.15 5.16
CA MET A 132 25.01 0.71 4.57
C MET A 132 25.48 1.76 5.59
N THR A 133 26.75 2.13 5.50
CA THR A 133 27.30 3.30 6.17
C THR A 133 26.85 4.59 5.48
N SER A 134 26.99 5.72 6.18
CA SER A 134 26.69 7.04 5.63
C SER A 134 27.51 7.34 4.37
N ASP A 135 28.79 6.97 4.35
CA ASP A 135 29.67 7.24 3.22
C ASP A 135 29.40 6.32 2.04
N GLU A 136 29.06 5.05 2.26
CA GLU A 136 28.58 4.16 1.19
C GLU A 136 27.31 4.69 0.55
N TYR A 137 26.35 5.19 1.34
CA TYR A 137 25.12 5.76 0.80
C TYR A 137 25.40 7.04 -0.01
N LYS A 138 26.27 7.94 0.47
CA LYS A 138 26.69 9.13 -0.29
C LYS A 138 27.37 8.74 -1.60
N ASN A 139 28.23 7.72 -1.58
CA ASN A 139 28.90 7.22 -2.78
C ASN A 139 27.89 6.63 -3.78
N ALA A 140 26.87 5.90 -3.32
CA ALA A 140 25.78 5.44 -4.17
C ALA A 140 25.00 6.60 -4.82
N VAL A 141 24.74 7.68 -4.06
CA VAL A 141 24.12 8.91 -4.59
C VAL A 141 25.01 9.57 -5.65
N MET A 142 26.33 9.62 -5.45
CA MET A 142 27.24 10.18 -6.45
C MET A 142 27.27 9.35 -7.74
N LYS A 143 27.33 8.03 -7.64
CA LYS A 143 27.22 7.13 -8.80
C LYS A 143 25.90 7.30 -9.54
N ALA A 144 24.79 7.40 -8.81
CA ALA A 144 23.49 7.67 -9.42
C ALA A 144 23.49 8.99 -10.21
N LYS A 145 24.12 10.05 -9.69
CA LYS A 145 24.27 11.32 -10.42
C LYS A 145 25.12 11.18 -11.68
N GLU A 146 26.19 10.39 -11.65
CA GLU A 146 27.01 10.10 -12.83
C GLU A 146 26.18 9.43 -13.93
N HIS A 147 25.39 8.42 -13.58
CA HIS A 147 24.46 7.76 -14.52
C HIS A 147 23.38 8.70 -15.07
N ILE A 148 22.85 9.61 -14.24
CA ILE A 148 21.92 10.64 -14.70
C ILE A 148 22.59 11.59 -15.72
N MET A 149 23.81 12.03 -15.43
CA MET A 149 24.57 12.93 -16.33
C MET A 149 24.99 12.23 -17.63
N ALA A 150 25.25 10.92 -17.58
CA ALA A 150 25.54 10.11 -18.75
C ALA A 150 24.30 9.83 -19.62
N GLY A 151 23.09 10.08 -19.10
CA GLY A 151 21.83 9.82 -19.79
C GLY A 151 21.34 8.38 -19.67
N ASP A 152 21.90 7.57 -18.76
CA ASP A 152 21.49 6.18 -18.54
C ASP A 152 20.10 6.08 -17.90
N ILE A 153 19.80 7.01 -16.99
CA ILE A 153 18.55 7.07 -16.23
C ILE A 153 18.13 8.54 -16.02
N PHE A 154 16.82 8.79 -15.91
CA PHE A 154 16.32 10.11 -15.50
C PHE A 154 16.33 10.28 -13.98
N GLN A 155 15.99 9.21 -13.25
CA GLN A 155 15.89 9.19 -11.80
C GLN A 155 16.11 7.76 -11.29
N ILE A 156 16.66 7.63 -10.07
CA ILE A 156 16.68 6.38 -9.30
C ILE A 156 16.35 6.67 -7.84
N VAL A 157 15.57 5.78 -7.22
CA VAL A 157 15.24 5.83 -5.79
C VAL A 157 16.13 4.83 -5.06
N LEU A 158 17.16 5.35 -4.37
CA LEU A 158 18.02 4.54 -3.51
C LEU A 158 17.35 4.31 -2.15
N SER A 159 17.64 3.18 -1.53
CA SER A 159 17.14 2.85 -0.20
C SER A 159 18.23 2.16 0.63
N GLN A 160 18.08 2.22 1.95
CA GLN A 160 18.87 1.46 2.91
C GLN A 160 17.95 0.99 4.03
N ARG A 161 18.29 -0.15 4.65
CA ARG A 161 17.48 -0.72 5.73
C ARG A 161 18.12 -0.41 7.07
N PHE A 162 17.32 0.16 7.98
CA PHE A 162 17.68 0.31 9.37
C PHE A 162 17.02 -0.76 10.23
N GLU A 163 17.71 -1.17 11.29
CA GLU A 163 17.25 -2.22 12.18
C GLU A 163 17.36 -1.84 13.65
N ARG A 164 16.37 -2.27 14.43
CA ARG A 164 16.39 -2.14 15.89
C ARG A 164 15.74 -3.36 16.52
N ARG A 165 16.37 -3.89 17.58
CA ARG A 165 15.75 -4.91 18.43
C ARG A 165 14.77 -4.23 19.39
N THR A 166 13.59 -4.81 19.50
CA THR A 166 12.53 -4.32 20.39
C THR A 166 11.79 -5.50 21.01
N TYR A 167 11.27 -5.31 22.22
CA TYR A 167 10.36 -6.24 22.89
C TYR A 167 8.91 -5.74 22.87
N ALA A 168 8.67 -4.59 22.21
CA ALA A 168 7.33 -4.06 22.05
C ALA A 168 6.46 -5.06 21.26
N ASN A 169 5.23 -5.25 21.71
CA ASN A 169 4.25 -6.00 20.92
C ASN A 169 4.05 -5.26 19.58
N PRO A 170 4.12 -5.96 18.42
CA PRO A 170 3.92 -5.34 17.11
C PRO A 170 2.62 -4.54 16.99
N PHE A 171 1.55 -4.96 17.67
CA PHE A 171 0.29 -4.23 17.68
C PHE A 171 0.40 -2.87 18.39
N GLU A 172 1.24 -2.75 19.42
CA GLU A 172 1.52 -1.45 20.07
C GLU A 172 2.29 -0.52 19.13
N VAL A 173 3.19 -1.06 18.29
CA VAL A 173 3.87 -0.28 17.25
C VAL A 173 2.85 0.26 16.25
N TYR A 174 1.90 -0.56 15.81
CA TYR A 174 0.80 -0.13 14.94
C TYR A 174 -0.07 0.95 15.59
N ARG A 175 -0.49 0.76 16.86
CA ARG A 175 -1.27 1.75 17.62
C ARG A 175 -0.54 3.09 17.73
N ALA A 176 0.77 3.06 18.05
CA ALA A 176 1.58 4.25 18.14
C ALA A 176 1.74 4.94 16.77
N LEU A 177 1.97 4.17 15.70
CA LEU A 177 2.11 4.71 14.35
C LEU A 177 0.82 5.39 13.86
N ARG A 178 -0.35 4.85 14.20
CA ARG A 178 -1.67 5.44 13.92
C ARG A 178 -1.87 6.81 14.58
N ILE A 179 -1.19 7.07 15.70
CA ILE A 179 -1.22 8.35 16.41
C ILE A 179 -0.17 9.31 15.84
N VAL A 180 1.06 8.83 15.61
CA VAL A 180 2.20 9.68 15.21
C VAL A 180 2.14 10.09 13.74
N ASN A 181 1.77 9.18 12.85
CA ASN A 181 1.73 9.42 11.42
C ASN A 181 0.50 8.72 10.79
N PRO A 182 -0.72 9.21 11.07
CA PRO A 182 -1.91 8.68 10.44
C PRO A 182 -1.84 8.90 8.92
N SER A 183 -1.96 7.83 8.16
CA SER A 183 -1.95 7.87 6.69
C SER A 183 -3.20 7.21 6.11
N PRO A 184 -3.53 7.48 4.84
CA PRO A 184 -4.72 6.90 4.20
C PRO A 184 -4.68 5.35 4.13
N TYR A 185 -3.49 4.76 4.15
CA TYR A 185 -3.29 3.31 4.10
C TYR A 185 -2.48 2.84 5.32
N MET A 186 -3.18 2.30 6.31
CA MET A 186 -2.53 1.67 7.45
C MET A 186 -2.81 0.18 7.45
N ALA A 187 -1.80 -0.62 7.78
CA ALA A 187 -1.92 -2.07 7.79
C ALA A 187 -1.20 -2.68 8.99
N TYR A 188 -1.83 -3.73 9.53
CA TYR A 188 -1.25 -4.66 10.49
C TYR A 188 -1.51 -6.07 9.93
N VAL A 189 -0.49 -6.71 9.38
CA VAL A 189 -0.61 -8.02 8.73
C VAL A 189 0.33 -8.99 9.43
N GLN A 190 -0.25 -10.04 10.01
CA GLN A 190 0.51 -11.18 10.52
C GLN A 190 0.71 -12.15 9.37
N ALA A 191 1.95 -12.29 8.93
CA ALA A 191 2.33 -13.16 7.83
C ALA A 191 3.33 -14.22 8.31
N ARG A 192 3.55 -15.25 7.50
CA ARG A 192 4.56 -16.26 7.81
C ARG A 192 5.94 -15.61 7.88
N GLY A 193 6.57 -15.69 9.05
CA GLY A 193 7.93 -15.19 9.29
C GLY A 193 8.04 -13.70 9.63
N CYS A 194 6.95 -12.92 9.55
CA CYS A 194 6.98 -11.51 9.90
C CYS A 194 5.61 -10.93 10.31
N VAL A 195 5.64 -9.80 11.01
CA VAL A 195 4.47 -8.94 11.19
C VAL A 195 4.75 -7.62 10.46
N LEU A 196 3.93 -7.32 9.46
CA LEU A 196 4.02 -6.07 8.72
C LEU A 196 3.18 -5.00 9.42
N VAL A 197 3.82 -3.90 9.79
CA VAL A 197 3.19 -2.69 10.32
C VAL A 197 3.48 -1.55 9.37
N ALA A 198 2.46 -0.97 8.75
CA ALA A 198 2.62 0.05 7.73
C ALA A 198 1.68 1.24 7.95
N SER A 199 2.17 2.42 7.55
CA SER A 199 1.39 3.65 7.39
C SER A 199 1.89 4.34 6.12
N SER A 200 1.29 3.97 4.99
CA SER A 200 1.68 4.45 3.66
C SER A 200 0.83 5.67 3.27
N PRO A 201 1.48 6.77 2.81
CA PRO A 201 0.77 7.92 2.25
C PRO A 201 0.28 7.67 0.83
N GLU A 202 0.84 6.67 0.12
CA GLU A 202 0.69 6.45 -1.32
C GLU A 202 0.05 5.10 -1.65
N ILE A 203 -0.69 5.05 -2.76
CA ILE A 203 -1.14 3.79 -3.38
C ILE A 203 -0.29 3.47 -4.60
N LEU A 204 0.11 2.21 -4.72
CA LEU A 204 0.61 1.70 -5.99
C LEU A 204 -0.51 1.69 -7.04
N THR A 205 -1.62 1.02 -6.75
CA THR A 205 -2.77 0.92 -7.65
C THR A 205 -4.03 0.57 -6.87
N ARG A 206 -5.18 1.10 -7.31
CA ARG A 206 -6.51 0.67 -6.86
C ARG A 206 -7.35 0.27 -8.05
N VAL A 207 -7.95 -0.91 -8.01
CA VAL A 207 -8.92 -1.36 -9.00
C VAL A 207 -10.29 -1.47 -8.36
N ARG A 208 -11.30 -0.82 -8.93
CA ARG A 208 -12.66 -0.83 -8.39
C ARG A 208 -13.69 -0.66 -9.50
N LYS A 209 -14.67 -1.56 -9.58
CA LYS A 209 -15.73 -1.55 -10.62
C LYS A 209 -15.16 -1.39 -12.03
N GLY A 210 -14.07 -2.12 -12.31
CA GLY A 210 -13.34 -2.02 -13.58
C GLY A 210 -12.59 -0.70 -13.81
N LYS A 211 -12.53 0.21 -12.83
CA LYS A 211 -11.71 1.44 -12.91
C LYS A 211 -10.37 1.21 -12.21
N ILE A 212 -9.26 1.41 -12.91
CA ILE A 212 -7.92 1.42 -12.32
C ILE A 212 -7.56 2.86 -11.97
N ILE A 213 -6.99 3.08 -10.79
CA ILE A 213 -6.55 4.37 -10.28
C ILE A 213 -5.10 4.23 -9.81
N ASN A 214 -4.23 5.08 -10.33
CA ASN A 214 -2.86 5.27 -9.87
C ASN A 214 -2.71 6.75 -9.44
N ARG A 215 -2.01 6.97 -8.33
CA ARG A 215 -1.91 8.29 -7.71
C ARG A 215 -0.47 8.58 -7.32
N PRO A 216 0.39 8.98 -8.29
CA PRO A 216 1.78 9.24 -8.01
C PRO A 216 1.90 10.47 -7.10
N LEU A 217 2.81 10.37 -6.14
CA LEU A 217 3.24 11.48 -5.28
C LEU A 217 4.70 11.81 -5.56
N ALA A 218 4.97 13.09 -5.85
CA ALA A 218 6.34 13.61 -6.00
C ALA A 218 6.40 15.02 -5.46
N GLY A 219 7.61 15.58 -5.32
CA GLY A 219 7.78 16.93 -4.78
C GLY A 219 7.36 17.04 -3.32
N THR A 220 8.32 17.02 -2.39
CA THR A 220 8.03 17.05 -0.96
C THR A 220 8.53 18.34 -0.33
N THR A 221 7.65 19.04 0.38
CA THR A 221 8.06 20.11 1.30
C THR A 221 7.43 19.91 2.68
N ARG A 222 8.02 20.55 3.70
CA ARG A 222 7.49 20.49 5.06
C ARG A 222 6.18 21.29 5.14
N ARG A 223 5.38 21.07 6.20
CA ARG A 223 4.26 21.95 6.53
C ARG A 223 4.77 23.25 7.18
N GLY A 224 4.11 24.36 6.88
CA GLY A 224 4.39 25.66 7.49
C GLY A 224 3.98 25.69 8.96
N LYS A 225 4.65 26.52 9.78
CA LYS A 225 4.25 26.72 11.18
C LYS A 225 2.98 27.58 11.30
N THR A 226 2.68 28.35 10.25
CA THR A 226 1.49 29.20 10.12
C THR A 226 0.84 28.96 8.77
N ASN A 227 -0.45 29.28 8.62
CA ASN A 227 -1.15 29.13 7.34
C ASN A 227 -0.46 29.92 6.21
N LYS A 228 0.03 31.12 6.50
CA LYS A 228 0.76 31.95 5.52
C LYS A 228 2.08 31.30 5.09
N GLU A 229 2.82 30.70 6.03
CA GLU A 229 4.04 29.95 5.70
C GLU A 229 3.71 28.69 4.89
N ASP A 230 2.61 28.00 5.21
CA ASP A 230 2.16 26.79 4.51
C ASP A 230 1.78 27.11 3.06
N GLU A 231 1.04 28.19 2.83
CA GLU A 231 0.69 28.68 1.48
C GLU A 231 1.93 29.13 0.70
N MET A 232 2.90 29.78 1.36
CA MET A 232 4.15 30.18 0.70
C MET A 232 4.98 28.95 0.28
N GLN A 233 5.07 27.93 1.14
CA GLN A 233 5.76 26.68 0.84
C GLN A 233 5.07 25.89 -0.29
N GLU A 234 3.73 25.92 -0.32
CA GLU A 234 2.93 25.36 -1.41
C GLU A 234 3.26 26.03 -2.75
N GLN A 235 3.22 27.38 -2.79
CA GLN A 235 3.53 28.12 -4.02
C GLN A 235 4.98 27.90 -4.46
N GLN A 236 5.93 27.87 -3.52
CA GLN A 236 7.33 27.56 -3.83
C GLN A 236 7.47 26.18 -4.48
N LEU A 237 6.81 25.16 -3.91
CA LEU A 237 6.85 23.80 -4.44
C LEU A 237 6.24 23.71 -5.85
N LEU A 238 5.12 24.39 -6.10
CA LEU A 238 4.48 24.42 -7.43
C LEU A 238 5.25 25.26 -8.46
N SER A 239 6.05 26.23 -8.01
CA SER A 239 6.91 27.04 -8.88
C SER A 239 8.29 26.41 -9.14
N ASP A 240 8.66 25.35 -8.42
CA ASP A 240 9.92 24.66 -8.62
C ASP A 240 9.84 23.79 -9.88
N GLU A 241 10.39 24.31 -10.98
CA GLU A 241 10.41 23.66 -12.29
C GLU A 241 10.97 22.23 -12.23
N LYS A 242 11.95 21.99 -11.35
CA LYS A 242 12.54 20.66 -11.18
C LYS A 242 11.53 19.70 -10.57
N GLN A 243 10.87 20.10 -9.47
CA GLN A 243 9.87 19.25 -8.79
C GLN A 243 8.66 18.98 -9.69
N CYS A 244 8.22 19.98 -10.44
CA CYS A 244 7.13 19.84 -11.40
C CYS A 244 7.51 18.90 -12.56
N ALA A 245 8.73 19.00 -13.10
CA ALA A 245 9.21 18.10 -14.15
C ALA A 245 9.33 16.64 -13.67
N GLU A 246 9.90 16.41 -12.48
CA GLU A 246 9.98 15.09 -11.84
C GLU A 246 8.57 14.49 -11.65
N HIS A 247 7.61 15.30 -11.20
CA HIS A 247 6.23 14.88 -11.02
C HIS A 247 5.54 14.51 -12.34
N ILE A 248 5.68 15.33 -13.38
CA ILE A 248 5.10 15.06 -14.71
C ILE A 248 5.65 13.75 -15.30
N MET A 249 6.96 13.52 -15.18
CA MET A 249 7.58 12.27 -15.61
C MET A 249 6.94 11.05 -14.91
N LEU A 250 6.66 11.13 -13.61
CA LEU A 250 6.01 10.05 -12.86
C LEU A 250 4.54 9.85 -13.26
N VAL A 251 3.84 10.94 -13.59
CA VAL A 251 2.49 10.84 -14.17
C VAL A 251 2.52 10.12 -15.51
N ASP A 252 3.50 10.42 -16.37
CA ASP A 252 3.65 9.74 -17.65
C ASP A 252 4.06 8.28 -17.50
N LEU A 253 4.93 7.96 -16.55
CA LEU A 253 5.23 6.57 -16.19
C LEU A 253 3.96 5.84 -15.73
N GLY A 254 3.20 6.44 -14.82
CA GLY A 254 1.92 5.92 -14.35
C GLY A 254 0.94 5.68 -15.51
N ARG A 255 0.83 6.62 -16.46
CA ARG A 255 0.02 6.48 -17.68
C ARG A 255 0.49 5.31 -18.56
N ASN A 256 1.80 5.14 -18.73
CA ASN A 256 2.36 4.06 -19.52
C ASN A 256 2.08 2.70 -18.88
N ASP A 257 2.31 2.56 -17.57
CA ASP A 257 2.11 1.31 -16.85
C ASP A 257 0.65 0.90 -16.83
N VAL A 258 -0.25 1.83 -16.52
CA VAL A 258 -1.67 1.51 -16.58
C VAL A 258 -2.16 1.30 -18.02
N GLY A 259 -1.56 1.98 -19.00
CA GLY A 259 -1.88 1.84 -20.42
C GLY A 259 -1.71 0.41 -20.95
N LYS A 260 -0.74 -0.35 -20.42
CA LYS A 260 -0.50 -1.76 -20.77
C LYS A 260 -1.70 -2.67 -20.52
N VAL A 261 -2.58 -2.32 -19.58
CA VAL A 261 -3.75 -3.13 -19.15
C VAL A 261 -5.09 -2.41 -19.39
N SER A 262 -5.07 -1.31 -20.14
CA SER A 262 -6.24 -0.44 -20.37
C SER A 262 -6.90 -0.70 -21.72
N LYS A 263 -8.18 -0.33 -21.84
CA LYS A 263 -8.77 -0.13 -23.18
C LYS A 263 -8.04 1.01 -23.91
N PRO A 264 -7.62 0.85 -25.18
CA PRO A 264 -6.99 1.93 -25.94
C PRO A 264 -7.81 3.23 -25.90
N GLY A 265 -7.15 4.36 -25.66
CA GLY A 265 -7.80 5.68 -25.57
C GLY A 265 -8.60 5.97 -24.29
N SER A 266 -8.67 5.04 -23.32
CA SER A 266 -9.45 5.23 -22.08
C SER A 266 -8.68 5.89 -20.92
N VAL A 267 -7.36 6.08 -21.06
CA VAL A 267 -6.50 6.66 -20.01
C VAL A 267 -6.77 8.16 -19.89
N LYS A 268 -7.11 8.62 -18.68
CA LYS A 268 -7.36 10.04 -18.35
C LYS A 268 -6.54 10.47 -17.14
N VAL A 269 -6.11 11.73 -17.15
CA VAL A 269 -5.55 12.42 -15.99
C VAL A 269 -6.63 13.37 -15.48
N GLU A 270 -7.12 13.14 -14.26
CA GLU A 270 -8.23 13.92 -13.70
C GLU A 270 -7.76 15.15 -12.93
N LYS A 271 -6.69 14.97 -12.15
CA LYS A 271 -6.07 16.01 -11.33
C LYS A 271 -4.59 15.98 -11.61
N LEU A 272 -4.04 17.13 -11.99
CA LEU A 272 -2.63 17.29 -12.32
C LEU A 272 -2.03 18.33 -11.39
N MET A 273 -0.92 17.98 -10.74
CA MET A 273 -0.15 18.84 -9.83
C MET A 273 -0.96 19.48 -8.69
N ASN A 274 -1.84 18.69 -8.06
CA ASN A 274 -2.56 19.12 -6.86
C ASN A 274 -1.72 18.95 -5.60
N ILE A 275 -1.91 19.81 -4.61
CA ILE A 275 -1.19 19.71 -3.34
C ILE A 275 -1.97 18.88 -2.33
N GLU A 276 -1.31 17.84 -1.82
CA GLU A 276 -1.82 17.01 -0.73
C GLU A 276 -1.08 17.31 0.56
N ARG A 277 -1.83 17.69 1.60
CA ARG A 277 -1.29 18.03 2.91
C ARG A 277 -1.43 16.84 3.85
N TYR A 278 -0.30 16.37 4.36
CA TYR A 278 -0.22 15.39 5.45
C TYR A 278 0.16 16.11 6.75
N SER A 279 0.27 15.36 7.84
CA SER A 279 0.51 15.93 9.17
C SER A 279 1.83 16.73 9.27
N HIS A 280 2.86 16.32 8.54
CA HIS A 280 4.22 16.90 8.66
C HIS A 280 4.79 17.43 7.35
N VAL A 281 4.26 16.96 6.21
CA VAL A 281 4.73 17.29 4.87
C VAL A 281 3.54 17.54 3.94
N MET A 282 3.80 18.17 2.79
CA MET A 282 2.88 18.20 1.67
C MET A 282 3.58 17.70 0.40
N HIS A 283 2.80 17.13 -0.52
CA HIS A 283 3.28 16.56 -1.78
C HIS A 283 2.55 17.12 -2.99
N ILE A 284 3.24 17.20 -4.13
CA ILE A 284 2.57 17.29 -5.44
C ILE A 284 1.97 15.91 -5.73
N SER A 285 0.71 15.92 -6.16
CA SER A 285 -0.07 14.72 -6.41
C SER A 285 -0.79 14.81 -7.74
N SER A 286 -1.05 13.67 -8.35
CA SER A 286 -1.93 13.59 -9.52
C SER A 286 -2.73 12.31 -9.49
N THR A 287 -3.87 12.30 -10.18
CA THR A 287 -4.73 11.13 -10.27
C THR A 287 -4.85 10.71 -11.72
N VAL A 288 -4.30 9.53 -12.02
CA VAL A 288 -4.44 8.85 -13.31
C VAL A 288 -5.49 7.76 -13.14
N TRP A 289 -6.48 7.71 -14.04
CA TRP A 289 -7.46 6.63 -14.03
C TRP A 289 -7.92 6.23 -15.43
N LEU A 290 -8.55 5.05 -15.51
CA LEU A 290 -9.02 4.43 -16.75
C LEU A 290 -10.03 3.31 -16.49
N PHE A 291 -10.55 2.72 -17.57
CA PHE A 291 -11.34 1.48 -17.52
C PHE A 291 -10.52 0.26 -17.98
N PHE A 292 -10.57 -0.78 -17.15
CA PHE A 292 -9.97 -2.09 -17.38
C PHE A 292 -10.52 -2.70 -18.67
N CYS A 293 -9.63 -3.31 -19.46
CA CYS A 293 -10.04 -4.07 -20.64
C CYS A 293 -10.59 -5.43 -20.19
N HIS A 294 -11.89 -5.69 -20.39
CA HIS A 294 -12.41 -7.05 -20.30
C HIS A 294 -11.90 -7.82 -21.51
N VAL A 295 -10.77 -8.50 -21.37
CA VAL A 295 -10.30 -9.46 -22.38
C VAL A 295 -10.59 -10.85 -21.83
N ASN A 296 -11.59 -11.50 -22.42
CA ASN A 296 -11.85 -12.92 -22.23
C ASN A 296 -10.53 -13.71 -22.42
N ASN A 297 -10.10 -14.46 -21.40
CA ASN A 297 -9.21 -15.63 -21.48
C ASN A 297 -7.92 -15.56 -22.33
N VAL A 298 -7.20 -14.43 -22.38
CA VAL A 298 -5.83 -14.42 -22.90
C VAL A 298 -4.88 -13.73 -21.92
N CYS A 299 -4.69 -14.35 -20.75
CA CYS A 299 -3.46 -14.19 -19.98
C CYS A 299 -2.35 -15.00 -20.65
N HIS A 300 -1.84 -14.54 -21.80
CA HIS A 300 -0.60 -15.09 -22.34
C HIS A 300 0.60 -14.15 -22.27
N ASP A 301 0.40 -12.86 -22.04
CA ASP A 301 1.52 -11.91 -21.88
C ASP A 301 1.19 -10.84 -20.83
N ILE A 302 0.81 -11.27 -19.62
CA ILE A 302 0.72 -10.37 -18.47
C ILE A 302 1.82 -10.76 -17.49
N SER A 303 2.94 -10.08 -17.66
CA SER A 303 4.00 -10.01 -16.65
C SER A 303 3.55 -8.96 -15.62
N ILE A 304 3.10 -9.41 -14.43
CA ILE A 304 2.76 -8.60 -13.23
C ILE A 304 3.99 -8.03 -12.51
#